data_AF-A0A5E7YYB4-F1
#
_entry.id   AF-A0A5E7YYB4-F1
#
_cell.length_a   1.000
_cell.length_b   1.000
_cell.length_c   1.000
_cell.angle_alpha   90.00
_cell.angle_beta   90.00
_cell.angle_gamma   90.00
#
_symmetry.space_group_name_H-M   'P 1'
#
loop_
_entity.id
_entity.type
_entity.pdbx_description
1 polymer ?
#
loop_
_entity_poly.entity_id
_entity_poly.type
_entity_poly.pdbx_seq_one_letter_code
_entity_poly.pdbx_strand_id
1 'polypeptide(L)'
;MTRDNPAAAEFRRDWAQFHPTCLPLGWMLRNRAGSPWVRFHALPGSKRYADDQAERNIILSRAYALGDELLGVDQCCWVVEAETGDPSAPSEVALSGAETDDPDEPVWSFYARRERWRAGTHDAKLMSIADDEPRRAICVNRRPKRTPYRRPKETPFVGQRYGDDGRAVRAGCGVGRA
;
A
#
# COMPACT_ATOMS: atom_id res chain seq x y z
N MET A 1 -17.27 2.81 -29.63
CA MET A 1 -16.15 1.84 -29.53
C MET A 1 -15.24 2.32 -28.41
N THR A 2 -15.47 1.82 -27.20
CA THR A 2 -14.66 2.14 -26.02
C THR A 2 -13.28 1.53 -26.24
N ARG A 3 -12.22 2.36 -26.24
CA ARG A 3 -10.86 1.82 -26.26
C ARG A 3 -10.66 1.11 -24.93
N ASP A 4 -10.56 -0.22 -24.95
CA ASP A 4 -10.08 -0.97 -23.78
C ASP A 4 -8.75 -0.37 -23.31
N ASN A 5 -8.69 0.17 -22.09
CA ASN A 5 -7.43 0.61 -21.53
C ASN A 5 -6.57 -0.63 -21.22
N PRO A 6 -5.43 -0.82 -21.92
CA PRO A 6 -4.60 -2.01 -21.72
C PRO A 6 -4.07 -2.10 -20.28
N ALA A 7 -3.95 -0.97 -19.57
CA ALA A 7 -3.54 -0.96 -18.17
C ALA A 7 -4.60 -1.59 -17.24
N ALA A 8 -5.89 -1.32 -17.47
CA ALA A 8 -6.98 -1.91 -16.69
C ALA A 8 -7.00 -3.44 -16.84
N ALA A 9 -6.92 -3.92 -18.08
CA ALA A 9 -6.89 -5.36 -18.36
C ALA A 9 -5.63 -6.04 -17.81
N GLU A 10 -4.45 -5.41 -17.92
CA GLU A 10 -3.22 -5.91 -17.30
C GLU A 10 -3.33 -5.96 -15.78
N PHE A 11 -3.87 -4.91 -15.15
CA PHE A 11 -4.07 -4.88 -13.71
C PHE A 11 -4.98 -6.02 -13.25
N ARG A 12 -6.11 -6.25 -13.92
CA ARG A 12 -7.01 -7.37 -13.59
C ARG A 12 -6.30 -8.72 -13.65
N ARG A 13 -5.47 -8.95 -14.67
CA ARG A 13 -4.70 -10.19 -14.80
C ARG A 13 -3.67 -10.34 -13.68
N ASP A 14 -2.85 -9.31 -13.44
CA ASP A 14 -1.85 -9.31 -12.37
C ASP A 14 -2.54 -9.52 -11.00
N TRP A 15 -3.65 -8.83 -10.76
CA TRP A 15 -4.41 -8.92 -9.51
C TRP A 15 -5.00 -10.31 -9.30
N ALA A 16 -5.70 -10.87 -10.29
CA ALA A 16 -6.29 -12.20 -10.20
C ALA A 16 -5.23 -13.29 -9.96
N GLN A 17 -4.02 -13.12 -10.48
CA GLN A 17 -2.92 -14.06 -10.27
C GLN A 17 -2.45 -14.12 -8.80
N PHE A 18 -2.35 -12.97 -8.12
CA PHE A 18 -1.76 -12.90 -6.78
C PHE A 18 -2.80 -12.77 -5.65
N HIS A 19 -3.96 -12.20 -5.95
CA HIS A 19 -5.02 -11.79 -5.03
C HIS A 19 -6.43 -12.17 -5.55
N PRO A 20 -6.68 -13.42 -5.97
CA PRO A 20 -7.92 -13.81 -6.65
C PRO A 20 -9.20 -13.66 -5.82
N THR A 21 -9.08 -13.64 -4.49
CA THR A 21 -10.23 -13.72 -3.57
C THR A 21 -10.41 -12.44 -2.74
N CYS A 22 -9.72 -11.35 -3.07
CA CYS A 22 -9.87 -10.09 -2.32
C CYS A 22 -9.82 -8.89 -3.24
N LEU A 23 -10.57 -7.84 -2.88
CA LEU A 23 -10.46 -6.56 -3.55
C LEU A 23 -9.14 -5.86 -3.18
N PRO A 24 -8.68 -4.88 -3.99
CA PRO A 24 -7.52 -4.01 -3.71
C PRO A 24 -7.69 -3.05 -2.53
N LEU A 25 -8.19 -3.58 -1.41
CA LEU A 25 -8.43 -2.85 -0.18
C LEU A 25 -7.41 -3.28 0.86
N GLY A 26 -6.82 -2.30 1.52
CA GLY A 26 -5.80 -2.54 2.54
C GLY A 26 -6.28 -3.55 3.58
N TRP A 27 -7.47 -3.36 4.17
CA TRP A 27 -7.97 -4.26 5.22
C TRP A 27 -8.24 -5.69 4.73
N MET A 28 -8.72 -5.88 3.50
CA MET A 28 -8.90 -7.22 2.96
C MET A 28 -7.56 -7.93 2.75
N LEU A 29 -6.56 -7.23 2.23
CA LEU A 29 -5.20 -7.78 2.07
C LEU A 29 -4.59 -8.23 3.40
N ARG A 30 -4.92 -7.50 4.47
CA ARG A 30 -4.40 -7.71 5.83
C ARG A 30 -5.05 -8.89 6.54
N ASN A 31 -6.31 -9.17 6.21
CA ASN A 31 -7.06 -10.29 6.75
C ASN A 31 -6.81 -11.60 6.00
N ARG A 32 -5.96 -11.60 4.96
CA ARG A 32 -5.63 -12.80 4.19
C ARG A 32 -4.76 -13.75 5.02
N ALA A 33 -5.21 -15.00 5.14
CA ALA A 33 -4.47 -16.04 5.82
C ALA A 33 -3.05 -16.21 5.26
N GLY A 34 -2.06 -16.25 6.15
CA GLY A 34 -0.65 -16.45 5.80
C GLY A 34 0.11 -15.19 5.36
N SER A 35 -0.53 -14.02 5.27
CA SER A 35 0.15 -12.75 4.98
C SER A 35 0.71 -12.10 6.26
N PRO A 36 2.04 -11.93 6.40
CA PRO A 36 2.58 -11.12 7.49
C PRO A 36 2.25 -9.64 7.24
N TRP A 37 1.77 -8.94 8.26
CA TRP A 37 1.47 -7.51 8.19
C TRP A 37 2.04 -6.78 9.40
N VAL A 38 2.62 -5.59 9.18
CA VAL A 38 3.08 -4.69 10.24
C VAL A 38 2.69 -3.25 9.94
N ARG A 39 2.78 -2.42 10.96
CA ARG A 39 2.67 -0.98 10.83
C ARG A 39 3.95 -0.35 11.30
N PHE A 40 4.50 0.58 10.52
CA PHE A 40 5.57 1.45 10.99
C PHE A 40 4.99 2.82 11.28
N HIS A 41 5.51 3.46 12.32
CA HIS A 41 5.31 4.87 12.54
C HIS A 41 6.37 5.63 11.75
N ALA A 42 5.92 6.48 10.83
CA ALA A 42 6.82 7.26 10.00
C ALA A 42 7.62 8.27 10.85
N LEU A 43 7.03 8.85 11.89
CA LEU A 43 7.71 9.80 12.77
C LEU A 43 8.21 9.14 14.08
N PRO A 44 9.27 9.67 14.70
CA PRO A 44 9.72 9.25 16.03
C PRO A 44 8.63 9.41 17.11
N GLY A 45 8.75 8.66 18.21
CA GLY A 45 7.83 8.75 19.33
C GLY A 45 6.39 8.36 19.00
N SER A 46 6.17 7.63 17.90
CA SER A 46 4.83 7.27 17.41
C SER A 46 3.94 8.48 17.07
N LYS A 47 4.56 9.64 16.80
CA LYS A 47 3.87 10.83 16.33
C LYS A 47 3.13 10.53 15.02
N ARG A 48 1.93 11.10 14.86
CA ARG A 48 1.03 10.81 13.74
C ARG A 48 1.23 11.74 12.55
N TYR A 49 1.30 13.05 12.80
CA TYR A 49 1.33 14.08 11.76
C TYR A 49 2.61 14.89 11.87
N ALA A 50 3.09 15.38 10.72
CA ALA A 50 4.23 16.27 10.68
C ALA A 50 3.81 17.72 10.98
N ASP A 51 4.54 18.38 11.86
CA ASP A 51 4.33 19.80 12.17
C ASP A 51 5.18 20.70 11.27
N ASP A 52 6.30 20.18 10.74
CA ASP A 52 7.26 20.93 9.94
C ASP A 52 7.80 20.14 8.73
N GLN A 53 8.58 20.83 7.90
CA GLN A 53 9.17 20.26 6.69
C GLN A 53 10.20 19.17 6.99
N ALA A 54 10.91 19.23 8.12
CA ALA A 54 11.90 18.23 8.48
C ALA A 54 11.22 16.89 8.78
N GLU A 55 10.09 16.92 9.50
CA GLU A 55 9.25 15.75 9.75
C GLU A 55 8.61 15.21 8.46
N ARG A 56 8.15 16.08 7.56
CA ARG A 56 7.68 15.66 6.22
C ARG A 56 8.76 14.92 5.44
N ASN A 57 10.01 15.41 5.50
CA ASN A 57 11.15 14.75 4.85
C ASN A 57 11.46 13.37 5.48
N ILE A 58 11.29 13.20 6.79
CA ILE A 58 11.43 11.89 7.45
C ILE A 58 10.38 10.91 6.93
N ILE A 59 9.13 11.35 6.79
CA ILE A 59 8.04 10.50 6.26
C ILE A 59 8.37 10.04 4.84
N LEU A 60 8.74 10.98 3.95
CA LEU A 60 9.11 10.67 2.57
C LEU A 60 10.31 9.71 2.51
N SER A 61 11.37 9.99 3.26
CA SER A 61 12.58 9.16 3.28
C SER A 61 12.27 7.72 3.69
N ARG A 62 11.48 7.53 4.76
CA ARG A 62 11.10 6.19 5.24
C ARG A 62 10.14 5.48 4.28
N ALA A 63 9.22 6.22 3.66
CA ALA A 63 8.31 5.67 2.67
C ALA A 63 9.07 5.16 1.43
N TYR A 64 10.04 5.94 0.92
CA TYR A 64 10.88 5.51 -0.19
C TYR A 64 11.77 4.32 0.16
N ALA A 65 12.39 4.30 1.34
CA ALA A 65 13.18 3.16 1.78
C ALA A 65 12.34 1.85 1.81
N LEU A 66 11.09 1.93 2.27
CA LEU A 66 10.19 0.76 2.27
C LEU A 66 9.75 0.37 0.86
N GLY A 67 9.39 1.33 0.01
CA GLY A 67 8.98 1.03 -1.34
C GLY A 67 10.14 0.53 -2.22
N ASP A 68 11.36 1.00 -2.01
CA ASP A 68 12.56 0.51 -2.71
C ASP A 68 12.78 -0.98 -2.43
N GLU A 69 12.56 -1.41 -1.19
CA GLU A 69 12.65 -2.81 -0.79
C GLU A 69 11.51 -3.66 -1.40
N LEU A 70 10.26 -3.18 -1.28
CA LEU A 70 9.05 -3.93 -1.61
C LEU A 70 8.68 -3.90 -3.12
N LEU A 71 8.75 -2.72 -3.72
CA LEU A 71 8.38 -2.47 -5.11
C LEU A 71 9.60 -2.58 -6.03
N GLY A 72 10.79 -2.25 -5.52
CA GLY A 72 12.04 -2.25 -6.27
C GLY A 72 12.35 -0.89 -6.86
N VAL A 73 13.61 -0.45 -6.74
CA VAL A 73 14.10 0.80 -7.32
C VAL A 73 13.90 0.79 -8.84
N ASP A 74 13.26 1.84 -9.35
CA ASP A 74 12.92 2.03 -10.76
C ASP A 74 12.13 0.87 -11.40
N GLN A 75 11.43 0.08 -10.58
CA GLN A 75 10.56 -0.96 -11.09
C GLN A 75 9.15 -0.40 -11.32
N CYS A 76 8.45 -0.98 -12.31
CA CYS A 76 7.05 -0.66 -12.51
C CYS A 76 6.21 -1.28 -11.39
N CYS A 77 5.38 -0.47 -10.75
CA CYS A 77 4.37 -0.87 -9.77
C CYS A 77 2.97 -0.43 -10.22
N TRP A 78 1.95 -1.03 -9.61
CA TRP A 78 0.58 -0.55 -9.66
C TRP A 78 0.36 0.46 -8.55
N VAL A 79 -0.14 1.65 -8.91
CA VAL A 79 -0.77 2.57 -7.96
C VAL A 79 -2.26 2.40 -8.14
N VAL A 80 -2.95 1.97 -7.08
CA VAL A 80 -4.38 1.70 -7.09
C VAL A 80 -5.08 2.67 -6.16
N GLU A 81 -6.12 3.32 -6.63
CA GLU A 81 -7.01 4.18 -5.85
C GLU A 81 -8.41 3.58 -5.83
N ALA A 82 -9.04 3.59 -4.66
CA ALA A 82 -10.37 3.05 -4.45
C ALA A 82 -11.37 4.16 -4.10
N GLU A 83 -12.54 4.12 -4.73
CA GLU A 83 -13.67 5.01 -4.48
C GLU A 83 -14.96 4.20 -4.32
N THR A 84 -15.91 4.75 -3.57
CA THR A 84 -17.30 4.28 -3.47
C THR A 84 -18.24 5.38 -3.91
N GLY A 85 -19.32 5.02 -4.59
CA GLY A 85 -20.28 5.99 -5.13
C GLY A 85 -19.96 6.39 -6.57
N ASP A 86 -20.54 7.51 -7.01
CA ASP A 86 -20.36 8.00 -8.38
C ASP A 86 -18.90 8.38 -8.64
N PRO A 87 -18.29 7.93 -9.76
CA PRO A 87 -16.92 8.27 -10.10
C PRO A 87 -16.70 9.78 -10.09
N SER A 88 -15.75 10.25 -9.29
CA SER A 88 -15.40 11.68 -9.26
C SER A 88 -14.75 12.14 -10.58
N ALA A 89 -14.25 11.19 -11.37
CA ALA A 89 -13.62 11.39 -12.67
C ALA A 89 -14.00 10.29 -13.68
N PRO A 90 -14.00 10.58 -14.99
CA PRO A 90 -14.30 9.61 -16.05
C PRO A 90 -13.14 8.64 -16.33
N SER A 91 -12.37 8.25 -15.32
CA SER A 91 -11.32 7.24 -15.48
C SER A 91 -11.92 5.86 -15.66
N GLU A 92 -11.30 5.04 -16.53
CA GLU A 92 -11.74 3.66 -16.71
C GLU A 92 -11.50 2.86 -15.42
N VAL A 93 -12.57 2.26 -14.91
CA VAL A 93 -12.53 1.37 -13.74
C VAL A 93 -11.74 0.12 -14.10
N ALA A 94 -10.64 -0.11 -13.41
CA ALA A 94 -9.78 -1.26 -13.63
C ALA A 94 -10.40 -2.54 -13.05
N LEU A 95 -10.98 -2.45 -11.86
CA LEU A 95 -11.68 -3.53 -11.16
C LEU A 95 -12.83 -2.93 -10.36
N SER A 96 -13.92 -3.66 -10.17
CA SER A 96 -14.98 -3.30 -9.23
C SER A 96 -15.48 -4.53 -8.48
N GLY A 97 -16.11 -4.31 -7.33
CA GLY A 97 -16.75 -5.37 -6.57
C GLY A 97 -17.30 -4.89 -5.23
N ALA A 98 -18.25 -5.65 -4.69
CA ALA A 98 -18.73 -5.47 -3.33
C ALA A 98 -17.90 -6.31 -2.36
N GLU A 99 -17.84 -5.90 -1.10
CA GLU A 99 -17.14 -6.67 -0.05
C GLU A 99 -17.95 -7.89 0.37
N THR A 100 -19.27 -7.77 0.34
CA THR A 100 -20.23 -8.84 0.66
C THR A 100 -21.28 -8.97 -0.44
N ASP A 101 -22.17 -9.95 -0.28
CA ASP A 101 -23.32 -10.14 -1.16
C ASP A 101 -24.51 -9.23 -0.76
N ASP A 102 -24.35 -8.36 0.24
CA ASP A 102 -25.38 -7.41 0.65
C ASP A 102 -25.57 -6.32 -0.41
N PRO A 103 -26.78 -6.18 -1.00
CA PRO A 103 -27.04 -5.18 -2.04
C PRO A 103 -27.00 -3.74 -1.53
N ASP A 104 -27.12 -3.52 -0.22
CA ASP A 104 -27.06 -2.18 0.40
C ASP A 104 -25.62 -1.75 0.69
N GLU A 105 -24.64 -2.65 0.56
CA GLU A 105 -23.22 -2.31 0.70
C GLU A 105 -22.67 -1.61 -0.55
N PRO A 106 -21.72 -0.67 -0.37
CA PRO A 106 -21.18 0.09 -1.49
C PRO A 106 -20.34 -0.82 -2.41
N VAL A 107 -20.57 -0.69 -3.71
CA VAL A 107 -19.68 -1.25 -4.73
C VAL A 107 -18.43 -0.39 -4.81
N TRP A 108 -17.27 -1.02 -4.63
CA TRP A 108 -15.98 -0.39 -4.79
C TRP A 108 -15.60 -0.31 -6.26
N SER A 109 -15.08 0.85 -6.67
CA SER A 109 -14.42 1.05 -7.95
C SER A 109 -12.93 1.29 -7.74
N PHE A 110 -12.11 0.57 -8.48
CA PHE A 110 -10.65 0.63 -8.39
C PHE A 110 -10.06 1.18 -9.68
N TYR A 111 -9.27 2.23 -9.55
CA TYR A 111 -8.51 2.82 -10.65
C TYR A 111 -7.04 2.47 -10.49
N ALA A 112 -6.48 1.79 -11.48
CA ALA A 112 -5.11 1.32 -11.44
C ALA A 112 -4.29 1.97 -12.55
N ARG A 113 -3.11 2.46 -12.19
CA ARG A 113 -2.14 3.00 -13.14
C ARG A 113 -0.76 2.42 -12.91
N ARG A 114 -0.03 2.26 -14.01
CA ARG A 114 1.37 1.83 -13.98
C ARG A 114 2.23 3.04 -13.74
N GLU A 115 3.02 2.98 -12.69
CA GLU A 115 4.01 4.01 -12.39
C GLU A 115 5.37 3.36 -12.13
N ARG A 116 6.44 4.10 -12.38
CA ARG A 116 7.78 3.70 -11.95
C ARG A 116 7.99 4.14 -10.51
N TRP A 117 8.44 3.23 -9.66
CA TRP A 117 8.81 3.57 -8.30
C TRP A 117 10.17 4.25 -8.27
N ARG A 118 10.18 5.57 -8.06
CA ARG A 118 11.38 6.39 -7.96
C ARG A 118 11.18 7.46 -6.89
N ALA A 119 12.24 7.73 -6.13
CA ALA A 119 12.26 8.84 -5.17
C ALA A 119 11.81 10.15 -5.83
N GLY A 120 11.02 10.94 -5.11
CA GLY A 120 10.46 12.22 -5.58
C GLY A 120 9.21 12.11 -6.47
N THR A 121 8.90 10.93 -7.04
CA THR A 121 7.79 10.79 -8.01
C THR A 121 6.40 10.76 -7.35
N HIS A 122 6.35 10.30 -6.10
CA HIS A 122 5.10 10.02 -5.37
C HIS A 122 4.88 10.95 -4.18
N ASP A 123 5.68 12.02 -4.02
CA ASP A 123 5.74 12.83 -2.80
C ASP A 123 4.39 13.40 -2.40
N ALA A 124 3.69 14.05 -3.34
CA ALA A 124 2.38 14.65 -3.07
C ALA A 124 1.36 13.60 -2.58
N LYS A 125 1.39 12.39 -3.16
CA LYS A 125 0.51 11.30 -2.77
C LYS A 125 0.88 10.71 -1.41
N LEU A 126 2.16 10.48 -1.16
CA LEU A 126 2.65 9.99 0.12
C LEU A 126 2.35 10.98 1.25
N MET A 127 2.39 12.29 0.97
CA MET A 127 2.00 13.34 1.92
C MET A 127 0.50 13.37 2.16
N SER A 128 -0.33 13.29 1.11
CA SER A 128 -1.78 13.16 1.24
C SER A 128 -2.17 11.96 2.14
N ILE A 129 -1.52 10.81 1.96
CA ILE A 129 -1.73 9.62 2.82
C ILE A 129 -1.26 9.89 4.26
N ALA A 130 -0.11 10.54 4.45
CA ALA A 130 0.42 10.84 5.78
C ALA A 130 -0.46 11.84 6.55
N ASP A 131 -1.11 12.76 5.84
CA ASP A 131 -2.03 13.75 6.39
C ASP A 131 -3.46 13.19 6.57
N ASP A 132 -3.63 11.87 6.39
CA ASP A 132 -4.92 11.13 6.52
C ASP A 132 -6.02 11.70 5.61
N GLU A 133 -5.62 12.29 4.48
CA GLU A 133 -6.58 12.71 3.46
C GLU A 133 -7.24 11.48 2.83
N PRO A 134 -8.55 11.53 2.55
CA PRO A 134 -9.31 10.39 2.07
C PRO A 134 -8.93 10.08 0.61
N ARG A 135 -7.86 9.32 0.43
CA ARG A 135 -7.58 8.55 -0.78
C ARG A 135 -7.11 7.16 -0.35
N ARG A 136 -8.00 6.18 -0.51
CA ARG A 136 -7.73 4.77 -0.24
C ARG A 136 -6.79 4.26 -1.32
N ALA A 137 -5.50 4.50 -1.14
CA ALA A 137 -4.47 4.18 -2.11
C ALA A 137 -3.58 3.04 -1.62
N ILE A 138 -3.23 2.13 -2.54
CA ILE A 138 -2.20 1.12 -2.32
C ILE A 138 -1.20 1.11 -3.47
N CYS A 139 0.06 0.85 -3.15
CA CYS A 139 1.11 0.60 -4.14
C CYS A 139 1.48 -0.88 -4.10
N VAL A 140 1.44 -1.56 -5.25
CA VAL A 140 1.63 -3.01 -5.33
C VAL A 140 2.62 -3.36 -6.43
N ASN A 141 3.54 -4.27 -6.13
CA ASN A 141 4.48 -4.76 -7.13
C ASN A 141 3.71 -5.57 -8.20
N ARG A 142 4.02 -5.36 -9.48
CA ARG A 142 3.44 -6.13 -10.59
C ARG A 142 3.81 -7.61 -10.54
N ARG A 143 5.00 -7.90 -10.03
CA ARG A 143 5.54 -9.25 -9.88
C ARG A 143 6.13 -9.36 -8.49
N PRO A 144 5.30 -9.64 -7.46
CA PRO A 144 5.76 -9.78 -6.10
C PRO A 144 6.95 -10.74 -6.06
N LYS A 145 8.06 -10.31 -5.45
CA LYS A 145 9.23 -11.17 -5.27
C LYS A 145 8.77 -12.39 -4.48
N ARG A 146 8.86 -13.60 -5.06
CA ARG A 146 8.74 -14.88 -4.34
C ARG A 146 9.99 -15.10 -3.49
N THR A 147 10.28 -14.19 -2.58
CA THR A 147 11.36 -14.38 -1.63
C THR A 147 10.71 -14.52 -0.26
N PRO A 148 10.73 -15.70 0.38
CA PRO A 148 10.45 -15.74 1.81
C PRO A 148 11.45 -14.79 2.45
N TYR A 149 10.96 -13.79 3.19
CA TYR A 149 11.81 -12.86 3.92
C TYR A 149 12.88 -13.65 4.67
N ARG A 150 14.14 -13.58 4.20
CA ARG A 150 15.28 -14.29 4.78
C ARG A 150 16.13 -13.23 5.43
N ARG A 151 16.13 -13.20 6.77
CA ARG A 151 16.94 -12.25 7.54
C ARG A 151 18.41 -12.33 7.10
N PRO A 152 19.08 -11.20 6.78
CA PRO A 152 20.54 -11.15 6.73
C PRO A 152 21.09 -11.45 8.13
N LYS A 153 22.14 -12.28 8.22
CA LYS A 153 22.69 -12.76 9.50
C LYS A 153 23.37 -11.67 10.36
N GLU A 154 23.58 -10.45 9.86
CA GLU A 154 24.54 -9.51 10.45
C GLU A 154 24.08 -8.05 10.52
N THR A 155 22.78 -7.75 10.60
CA THR A 155 22.33 -6.38 10.91
C THR A 155 22.01 -6.27 12.40
N PRO A 156 22.83 -5.59 13.22
CA PRO A 156 22.52 -5.39 14.62
C PRO A 156 21.35 -4.41 14.72
N PHE A 157 20.24 -4.85 15.32
CA PHE A 157 19.20 -3.95 15.78
C PHE A 157 19.74 -3.21 17.01
N VAL A 158 19.89 -1.89 16.97
CA VAL A 158 19.99 -1.09 18.21
C VAL A 158 18.58 -1.04 18.79
N GLY A 159 18.24 -2.09 19.53
CA GLY A 159 17.01 -2.17 20.33
C GLY A 159 17.25 -1.48 21.67
N GLN A 160 16.67 -0.31 21.88
CA GLN A 160 16.54 0.27 23.21
C GLN A 160 15.44 -0.52 23.93
N ARG A 161 15.83 -1.37 24.89
CA ARG A 161 14.93 -2.17 25.72
C ARG A 161 14.19 -1.25 26.70
N TYR A 162 12.87 -1.17 26.57
CA TYR A 162 12.00 -1.00 27.74
C TYR A 162 11.33 -2.33 28.00
N GLY A 163 11.26 -2.67 29.28
CA GLY A 163 11.11 -4.02 29.79
C GLY A 163 9.76 -4.70 29.51
N ASP A 164 9.88 -6.01 29.67
CA ASP A 164 8.91 -7.08 29.87
C ASP A 164 8.01 -7.61 28.74
N ASP A 165 8.09 -8.94 28.69
CA ASP A 165 7.28 -9.94 28.01
C ASP A 165 7.38 -10.06 26.49
N GLY A 166 8.33 -10.92 26.13
CA GLY A 166 8.64 -11.31 24.77
C GLY A 166 7.47 -11.92 24.01
N ARG A 167 7.25 -11.40 22.80
CA ARG A 167 6.88 -12.16 21.61
C ARG A 167 7.36 -11.39 20.38
N ALA A 168 8.07 -12.11 19.51
CA ALA A 168 8.88 -11.53 18.44
C ALA A 168 8.07 -10.89 17.30
N VAL A 169 8.60 -9.77 16.83
CA VAL A 169 8.12 -8.81 15.81
C VAL A 169 8.37 -9.30 14.36
N ARG A 170 7.47 -9.07 13.39
CA ARG A 170 7.64 -9.44 11.95
C ARG A 170 6.94 -8.49 10.93
N ALA A 171 7.70 -7.60 10.26
CA ALA A 171 7.41 -6.44 9.34
C ALA A 171 6.46 -6.62 8.10
N GLY A 172 5.81 -5.64 7.40
CA GLY A 172 5.88 -4.14 7.36
C GLY A 172 4.57 -3.37 7.03
N CYS A 173 4.68 -2.02 6.98
CA CYS A 173 3.71 -0.87 7.05
C CYS A 173 2.28 -0.95 6.49
N GLY A 174 1.28 -0.60 7.31
CA GLY A 174 -0.01 -0.05 6.88
C GLY A 174 -0.64 0.83 7.95
N VAL A 175 -0.83 2.11 7.64
CA VAL A 175 -1.68 3.02 8.42
C VAL A 175 -3.13 2.65 8.10
N GLY A 176 -3.91 2.34 9.12
CA GLY A 176 -5.31 1.97 9.01
C GLY A 176 -5.89 1.83 10.41
N ARG A 177 -6.90 2.67 10.70
CA ARG A 177 -7.59 2.72 11.99
C ARG A 177 -8.34 1.41 12.26
N ALA A 178 -8.48 1.12 13.56
CA ALA A 178 -9.37 0.12 14.14
C ALA A 178 -10.83 0.58 14.07
#